data_AF-A0A3D5Y3W2-F1
#
_entry.id   AF-A0A3D5Y3W2-F1
#
_cell.length_a   1.000
_cell.length_b   1.000
_cell.length_c   1.000
_cell.angle_alpha   90.00
_cell.angle_beta   90.00
_cell.angle_gamma   90.00
#
_symmetry.space_group_name_H-M   'P 1'
#
loop_
_entity.id
_entity.type
_entity.pdbx_description
1 polymer ?
#
loop_
_entity_poly.entity_id
_entity_poly.type
_entity_poly.pdbx_seq_one_letter_code
_entity_poly.pdbx_strand_id
1 'polypeptide(L)'
;MIREFLLQALTFVLPPQCLLCRDGPEWRHGLCQRCWQSLPANHPACPRCALPMPRPLLCGTCQRRPPPFDRVIAPLRYQEPVDQMLCALKYREQLAFGRTAAGLIVDRVNALAVPLPDLLIAVPMTARALRKRGLNQAAFIARRVGRPLGIPVPPGWVYKVRQTERQSTLNARERQRNLAGAFQSKKRLDGKRVAVVDD
;
A
#
# COMPACT_ATOMS: atom_id res chain seq x y z
N MET A 1 4.15 24.03 23.78
CA MET A 1 5.11 24.01 24.92
C MET A 1 4.90 22.85 25.89
N ILE A 2 4.01 22.90 26.90
CA ILE A 2 3.92 21.83 27.93
C ILE A 2 3.63 20.43 27.35
N ARG A 3 2.74 20.35 26.36
CA ARG A 3 2.38 19.09 25.69
C ARG A 3 3.52 18.51 24.85
N GLU A 4 4.32 19.35 24.19
CA GLU A 4 5.49 18.91 23.42
C GLU A 4 6.61 18.43 24.33
N PHE A 5 6.83 19.12 25.45
CA PHE A 5 7.80 18.72 26.48
C PHE A 5 7.43 17.39 27.15
N LEU A 6 6.15 17.20 27.49
CA LEU A 6 5.63 15.93 28.02
C LEU A 6 5.74 14.78 27.01
N LEU A 7 5.46 15.03 25.73
CA LEU A 7 5.62 14.02 24.67
C LEU A 7 7.10 13.68 24.46
N GLN A 8 8.00 14.67 24.46
CA GLN A 8 9.44 14.45 24.36
C GLN A 8 9.99 13.66 25.55
N ALA A 9 9.60 14.01 26.78
CA ALA A 9 9.97 13.28 27.98
C ALA A 9 9.44 11.84 27.99
N LEU A 10 8.19 11.62 27.56
CA LEU A 10 7.61 10.27 27.41
C LEU A 10 8.33 9.44 26.33
N THR A 11 8.76 10.07 25.22
CA THR A 11 9.53 9.38 24.17
C THR A 11 10.94 9.01 24.62
N PHE A 12 11.52 9.78 25.55
CA PHE A 12 12.82 9.51 26.16
C PHE A 12 12.74 8.37 27.19
N VAL A 13 11.64 8.31 27.95
CA VAL A 13 11.40 7.26 28.97
C VAL A 13 10.89 5.96 28.36
N LEU A 14 10.14 6.02 27.26
CA LEU A 14 9.63 4.88 26.50
C LEU A 14 9.85 5.12 25.00
N PRO A 15 11.04 4.78 24.46
CA PRO A 15 11.26 4.86 23.02
C PRO A 15 10.25 3.97 22.28
N PRO A 16 9.76 4.39 21.10
CA PRO A 16 8.83 3.58 20.33
C PRO A 16 9.43 2.20 20.07
N GLN A 17 8.67 1.16 20.36
CA GLN A 17 9.07 -0.24 20.16
C GLN A 17 8.72 -0.72 18.74
N CYS A 18 9.39 -1.76 18.29
CA CYS A 18 9.07 -2.45 17.05
C CYS A 18 7.61 -2.93 17.04
N LEU A 19 6.85 -2.55 16.00
CA LEU A 19 5.45 -2.95 15.83
C LEU A 19 5.28 -4.47 15.65
N LEU A 20 6.31 -5.15 15.15
CA LEU A 20 6.27 -6.59 14.86
C LEU A 20 6.65 -7.44 16.08
N CYS A 21 7.89 -7.32 16.59
CA CYS A 21 8.36 -8.15 17.70
C CYS A 21 8.14 -7.54 19.09
N ARG A 22 7.91 -6.23 19.20
CA ARG A 22 7.78 -5.48 20.48
C ARG A 22 9.00 -5.50 21.41
N ASP A 23 10.06 -6.23 21.07
CA ASP A 23 11.25 -6.35 21.93
C ASP A 23 12.31 -5.29 21.66
N GLY A 24 12.49 -4.90 20.40
CA GLY A 24 13.56 -3.99 19.98
C GLY A 24 13.08 -2.54 19.82
N PRO A 25 13.98 -1.54 19.94
CA PRO A 25 13.64 -0.16 19.62
C PRO A 25 13.27 -0.03 18.14
N GLU A 26 12.34 0.88 17.84
CA GLU A 26 12.07 1.28 16.47
C GLU A 26 13.35 1.80 15.82
N TRP A 27 13.62 1.31 14.62
CA TRP A 27 14.73 1.75 13.78
C TRP A 27 14.24 2.44 12.51
N ARG A 28 13.28 1.84 11.80
CA ARG A 28 12.78 2.37 10.53
C ARG A 28 11.32 2.01 10.31
N HIS A 29 10.50 3.04 10.01
CA HIS A 29 9.09 2.93 9.69
C HIS A 29 8.29 2.04 10.67
N GLY A 30 8.57 2.13 11.97
CA GLY A 30 7.92 1.32 13.00
C GLY A 30 8.51 -0.08 13.24
N LEU A 31 9.61 -0.45 12.60
CA LEU A 31 10.27 -1.76 12.80
C LEU A 31 11.68 -1.59 13.36
N CYS A 32 12.11 -2.54 14.20
CA CYS A 32 13.53 -2.65 14.57
C CYS A 32 14.36 -3.20 13.41
N GLN A 33 15.68 -3.07 13.49
CA GLN A 33 16.60 -3.50 12.44
C GLN A 33 16.46 -5.00 12.08
N ARG A 34 16.33 -5.89 13.08
CA ARG A 34 16.13 -7.33 12.88
C ARG A 34 14.87 -7.62 12.08
N CYS A 35 13.73 -7.07 12.50
CA CYS A 35 12.44 -7.26 11.81
C CYS A 35 12.43 -6.62 10.42
N TRP A 36 13.14 -5.51 10.23
CA TRP A 36 13.28 -4.89 8.91
C TRP A 36 14.06 -5.79 7.95
N GLN A 37 15.18 -6.36 8.40
CA GLN A 37 16.02 -7.25 7.60
C GLN A 37 15.36 -8.59 7.28
N SER A 38 14.42 -9.05 8.11
CA SER A 38 13.64 -10.27 7.86
C SER A 38 12.50 -10.07 6.86
N LEU A 39 12.22 -8.85 6.42
CA LEU A 39 11.13 -8.60 5.47
C LEU A 39 11.41 -9.27 4.11
N PRO A 40 10.43 -9.98 3.54
CA PRO A 40 10.62 -10.72 2.29
C PRO A 40 10.58 -9.75 1.10
N ALA A 41 11.74 -9.17 0.76
CA ALA A 41 11.86 -8.24 -0.35
C ALA A 41 11.40 -8.86 -1.68
N ASN A 42 10.61 -8.11 -2.45
CA ASN A 42 10.14 -8.53 -3.77
C ASN A 42 11.13 -8.15 -4.88
N HIS A 43 12.36 -8.64 -4.76
CA HIS A 43 13.40 -8.50 -5.77
C HIS A 43 14.17 -9.84 -5.89
N PRO A 44 14.47 -10.33 -7.11
CA PRO A 44 14.02 -9.84 -8.41
C PRO A 44 12.54 -10.10 -8.68
N ALA A 45 11.94 -9.25 -9.52
CA ALA A 45 10.55 -9.34 -9.91
C ALA A 45 10.35 -8.77 -11.32
N CYS A 46 9.25 -9.15 -11.97
CA CYS A 46 8.84 -8.61 -13.26
C CYS A 46 8.67 -7.08 -13.17
N PRO A 47 9.33 -6.29 -14.03
CA PRO A 47 9.28 -4.83 -13.93
C PRO A 47 7.89 -4.24 -14.28
N ARG A 48 6.98 -5.05 -14.85
CA ARG A 48 5.61 -4.64 -15.18
C ARG A 48 4.60 -5.03 -14.10
N CYS A 49 4.48 -6.31 -13.78
CA CYS A 49 3.46 -6.80 -12.85
C CYS A 49 3.97 -7.13 -11.43
N ALA A 50 5.26 -6.92 -11.15
CA ALA A 50 5.90 -7.25 -9.88
C ALA A 50 5.82 -8.74 -9.46
N LEU A 51 5.54 -9.66 -10.40
CA LEU A 51 5.62 -11.10 -10.15
C LEU A 51 7.06 -11.46 -9.73
N PRO A 52 7.28 -12.13 -8.57
CA PRO A 52 8.62 -12.56 -8.16
C PRO A 52 9.23 -13.49 -9.21
N MET A 53 10.48 -13.22 -9.61
CA MET A 53 11.16 -13.95 -10.69
C MET A 53 12.66 -14.06 -10.39
N PRO A 54 13.38 -15.07 -10.91
CA PRO A 54 14.84 -15.18 -10.74
C PRO A 54 15.64 -14.04 -11.38
N ARG A 55 15.06 -13.31 -12.34
CA ARG A 55 15.68 -12.18 -13.04
C ARG A 55 14.67 -11.05 -13.26
N PRO A 56 15.09 -9.77 -13.33
CA PRO A 56 14.22 -8.62 -13.50
C PRO A 56 13.78 -8.44 -14.97
N LEU A 57 13.26 -9.49 -15.60
CA LEU A 57 12.75 -9.50 -16.97
C LEU A 57 11.22 -9.51 -16.98
N LEU A 58 10.60 -9.13 -18.10
CA LEU A 58 9.16 -9.31 -18.29
C LEU A 58 8.81 -10.80 -18.15
N CYS A 59 7.84 -11.13 -17.30
CA CYS A 59 7.35 -12.50 -17.18
C CYS A 59 6.57 -12.91 -18.44
N GLY A 60 6.42 -14.22 -18.68
CA GLY A 60 5.74 -14.74 -19.88
C GLY A 60 4.30 -14.23 -20.06
N THR A 61 3.57 -13.99 -18.97
CA THR A 61 2.23 -13.40 -19.02
C THR A 61 2.27 -11.96 -19.52
N CYS A 62 3.18 -11.14 -19.00
CA CYS A 62 3.32 -9.74 -19.43
C CYS A 62 3.82 -9.60 -20.87
N GLN A 63 4.61 -10.56 -21.36
CA GLN A 63 5.06 -10.59 -22.76
C GLN A 63 3.91 -10.93 -23.71
N ARG A 64 3.13 -11.99 -23.42
CA ARG A 64 2.05 -12.46 -24.29
C ARG A 64 0.80 -11.59 -24.24
N ARG A 65 0.43 -11.10 -23.05
CA ARG A 65 -0.77 -10.30 -22.83
C ARG A 65 -0.47 -9.16 -21.87
N PRO A 66 0.08 -8.05 -22.40
CA PRO A 66 0.37 -6.87 -21.59
C PRO A 66 -0.86 -6.42 -20.80
N PRO A 67 -0.76 -6.23 -19.47
CA PRO A 67 -1.84 -5.66 -18.68
C PRO A 67 -2.09 -4.19 -19.04
N PRO A 68 -3.26 -3.62 -18.69
CA PRO A 68 -3.62 -2.22 -18.95
C PRO A 68 -2.93 -1.24 -17.97
N PHE A 69 -1.70 -1.54 -17.56
CA PHE A 69 -0.87 -0.71 -16.70
C PHE A 69 0.60 -0.88 -17.08
N ASP A 70 1.39 0.16 -16.81
CA ASP A 70 2.82 0.16 -17.14
C ASP A 70 3.68 -0.55 -16.08
N ARG A 71 3.28 -0.42 -14.80
CA ARG A 71 4.09 -0.89 -13.68
C ARG A 71 3.27 -1.11 -12.41
N VAL A 72 3.65 -2.14 -11.65
CA VAL A 72 3.27 -2.37 -10.26
C VAL A 72 4.52 -2.21 -9.39
N ILE A 73 4.39 -1.50 -8.27
CA ILE A 73 5.42 -1.41 -7.23
C ILE A 73 4.88 -2.11 -5.99
N ALA A 74 5.41 -3.31 -5.72
CA ALA A 74 5.12 -4.08 -4.53
C ALA A 74 6.46 -4.37 -3.83
N PRO A 75 6.84 -3.61 -2.78
CA PRO A 75 8.16 -3.73 -2.15
C PRO A 75 8.42 -5.10 -1.52
N LEU A 76 7.38 -5.77 -1.03
CA LEU A 76 7.45 -7.02 -0.29
C LEU A 76 6.60 -8.11 -0.94
N ARG A 77 6.98 -9.38 -0.69
CA ARG A 77 6.18 -10.56 -1.03
C ARG A 77 5.10 -10.78 0.03
N TYR A 78 3.95 -11.31 -0.39
CA TYR A 78 2.87 -11.68 0.52
C TYR A 78 3.17 -13.03 1.18
N GLN A 79 3.96 -13.01 2.24
CA GLN A 79 4.34 -14.14 3.08
C GLN A 79 4.67 -13.63 4.49
N GLU A 80 4.93 -14.51 5.44
CA GLU A 80 5.35 -14.14 6.81
C GLU A 80 6.59 -13.22 6.78
N PRO A 81 6.64 -12.12 7.58
CA PRO A 81 5.62 -11.59 8.51
C PRO A 81 4.59 -10.62 7.89
N VAL A 82 4.63 -10.38 6.57
CA VAL A 82 3.86 -9.33 5.87
C VAL A 82 2.35 -9.61 5.90
N ASP A 83 1.97 -10.87 5.76
CA ASP A 83 0.58 -11.30 5.87
C ASP A 83 -0.03 -10.93 7.23
N GLN A 84 0.72 -11.09 8.33
CA GLN A 84 0.30 -10.71 9.68
C GLN A 84 0.19 -9.19 9.82
N MET A 85 1.16 -8.43 9.28
CA MET A 85 1.13 -6.97 9.27
C MET A 85 -0.10 -6.44 8.52
N LEU A 86 -0.40 -6.99 7.34
CA LEU A 86 -1.56 -6.62 6.54
C LEU A 86 -2.88 -7.05 7.19
N CYS A 87 -2.93 -8.23 7.82
CA CYS A 87 -4.09 -8.65 8.60
C CYS A 87 -4.35 -7.71 9.79
N ALA A 88 -3.30 -7.31 10.52
CA ALA A 88 -3.42 -6.37 11.63
C ALA A 88 -3.91 -4.99 11.15
N LEU A 89 -3.44 -4.53 9.98
CA LEU A 89 -3.92 -3.30 9.36
C LEU A 89 -5.39 -3.39 8.90
N LYS A 90 -5.79 -4.51 8.30
CA LYS A 90 -7.13 -4.71 7.72
C LYS A 90 -8.22 -4.97 8.76
N TYR A 91 -7.90 -5.62 9.87
CA TYR A 91 -8.90 -6.17 10.80
C TYR A 91 -8.71 -5.78 12.27
N ARG A 92 -7.54 -5.28 12.67
CA ARG A 92 -7.24 -4.93 14.07
C ARG A 92 -6.98 -3.44 14.27
N GLU A 93 -7.33 -2.63 13.27
CA GLU A 93 -7.19 -1.16 13.28
C GLU A 93 -5.77 -0.68 13.61
N GLN A 94 -4.75 -1.51 13.36
CA GLN A 94 -3.36 -1.17 13.63
C GLN A 94 -2.79 -0.29 12.52
N LEU A 95 -3.24 0.97 12.48
CA LEU A 95 -2.83 2.00 11.53
C LEU A 95 -1.32 2.26 11.51
N ALA A 96 -0.62 1.87 12.58
CA ALA A 96 0.83 1.93 12.65
C ALA A 96 1.47 1.12 11.51
N PHE A 97 0.95 -0.06 11.16
CA PHE A 97 1.44 -0.84 10.01
C PHE A 97 1.19 -0.16 8.66
N GLY A 98 0.19 0.71 8.55
CA GLY A 98 0.01 1.54 7.35
C GLY A 98 1.12 2.60 7.19
N ARG A 99 1.77 3.01 8.28
CA ARG A 99 3.00 3.85 8.21
C ARG A 99 4.16 3.03 7.67
N THR A 100 4.32 1.80 8.17
CA THR A 100 5.33 0.85 7.68
C THR A 100 5.17 0.58 6.18
N ALA A 101 3.95 0.25 5.74
CA ALA A 101 3.65 0.01 4.32
C ALA A 101 3.96 1.23 3.45
N ALA A 102 3.53 2.44 3.86
CA ALA A 102 3.82 3.66 3.12
C ALA A 102 5.32 3.95 3.03
N GLY A 103 6.06 3.79 4.13
CA GLY A 103 7.51 3.99 4.17
C GLY A 103 8.26 3.05 3.23
N LEU A 104 7.88 1.76 3.20
CA LEU A 104 8.42 0.77 2.28
C LEU A 104 8.14 1.12 0.81
N ILE A 105 6.95 1.64 0.49
CA ILE A 105 6.60 2.08 -0.86
C ILE A 105 7.47 3.27 -1.27
N VAL A 106 7.61 4.28 -0.40
CA VAL A 106 8.43 5.47 -0.67
C VAL A 106 9.89 5.08 -0.87
N ASP A 107 10.45 4.25 0.00
CA ASP A 107 11.82 3.74 -0.13
C ASP A 107 12.01 3.03 -1.48
N ARG A 108 11.05 2.20 -1.89
CA ARG A 108 11.13 1.48 -3.16
C ARG A 108 10.99 2.39 -4.37
N VAL A 109 10.09 3.38 -4.33
CA VAL A 109 9.93 4.37 -5.41
C VAL A 109 11.22 5.16 -5.60
N ASN A 110 11.81 5.64 -4.50
CA ASN A 110 13.09 6.37 -4.53
C ASN A 110 14.22 5.50 -5.08
N ALA A 111 14.33 4.25 -4.62
CA ALA A 111 15.36 3.33 -5.08
C ALA A 111 15.23 2.96 -6.57
N LEU A 112 14.02 2.95 -7.12
CA LEU A 112 13.78 2.66 -8.54
C LEU A 112 14.08 3.87 -9.45
N ALA A 113 14.12 5.09 -8.91
CA ALA A 113 14.34 6.33 -9.64
C ALA A 113 13.45 6.47 -10.90
N VAL A 114 12.18 6.07 -10.78
CA VAL A 114 11.21 6.08 -11.89
C VAL A 114 10.47 7.40 -11.97
N PRO A 115 9.95 7.78 -13.15
CA PRO A 115 9.06 8.92 -13.28
C PRO A 115 7.87 8.79 -12.32
N LEU A 116 7.64 9.82 -11.51
CA LEU A 116 6.51 9.86 -10.59
C LEU A 116 5.20 10.10 -11.37
N PRO A 117 4.06 9.56 -10.87
CA PRO A 117 2.75 9.83 -11.43
C PRO A 117 2.28 11.26 -11.10
N ASP A 118 1.34 11.77 -11.88
CA ASP A 118 0.71 13.07 -11.66
C ASP A 118 -0.23 13.07 -10.44
N LEU A 119 -0.78 11.91 -10.08
CA LEU A 119 -1.60 11.74 -8.88
C LEU A 119 -1.63 10.29 -8.37
N LEU A 120 -1.91 10.15 -7.07
CA LEU A 120 -2.24 8.88 -6.43
C LEU A 120 -3.74 8.76 -6.21
N ILE A 121 -4.34 7.66 -6.64
CA ILE A 121 -5.73 7.31 -6.33
C ILE A 121 -5.72 6.09 -5.42
N ALA A 122 -6.26 6.24 -4.22
CA ALA A 122 -6.53 5.10 -3.35
C ALA A 122 -7.74 4.32 -3.86
N VAL A 123 -7.67 2.99 -3.85
CA VAL A 123 -8.82 2.14 -4.17
C VAL A 123 -9.97 2.49 -3.21
N PRO A 124 -11.15 2.91 -3.72
CA PRO A 124 -12.23 3.35 -2.87
C PRO A 124 -12.97 2.18 -2.25
N MET A 125 -13.37 2.38 -1.00
CA MET A 125 -14.36 1.54 -0.31
C MET A 125 -15.76 2.12 -0.49
N THR A 126 -16.78 1.27 -0.41
CA THR A 126 -18.17 1.74 -0.32
C THR A 126 -18.44 2.41 1.03
N ALA A 127 -19.41 3.32 1.09
CA ALA A 127 -19.76 4.02 2.34
C ALA A 127 -20.13 3.05 3.48
N ARG A 128 -20.85 1.96 3.17
CA ARG A 128 -21.17 0.90 4.15
C ARG A 128 -19.92 0.20 4.67
N ALA A 129 -18.96 -0.12 3.80
CA ALA A 129 -17.72 -0.77 4.20
C ALA A 129 -16.81 0.17 5.00
N LEU A 130 -16.77 1.45 4.64
CA LEU A 130 -16.06 2.48 5.39
C LEU A 130 -16.64 2.65 6.80
N ARG A 131 -17.97 2.72 6.95
CA ARG A 131 -18.63 2.77 8.27
C ARG A 131 -18.30 1.56 9.14
N LYS A 132 -18.20 0.36 8.53
CA LYS A 132 -17.84 -0.87 9.25
C LYS A 132 -16.37 -0.92 9.65
N ARG A 133 -15.46 -0.41 8.80
CA ARG A 133 -14.00 -0.49 9.02
C ARG A 133 -13.39 0.75 9.67
N GLY A 134 -14.15 1.83 9.85
CA GLY A 134 -13.69 3.12 10.39
C GLY A 134 -12.81 3.94 9.42
N LEU A 135 -11.92 3.29 8.66
CA LEU A 135 -10.95 3.95 7.78
C LEU A 135 -10.74 3.18 6.46
N ASN A 136 -10.46 3.91 5.38
CA ASN A 136 -9.92 3.36 4.14
C ASN A 136 -8.39 3.25 4.23
N GLN A 137 -7.87 2.03 4.39
CA GLN A 137 -6.45 1.71 4.52
C GLN A 137 -5.64 2.22 3.32
N ALA A 138 -6.13 1.96 2.10
CA ALA A 138 -5.50 2.44 0.88
C ALA A 138 -5.39 3.98 0.85
N ALA A 139 -6.43 4.69 1.31
CA ALA A 139 -6.39 6.15 1.40
C ALA A 139 -5.39 6.65 2.44
N PHE A 140 -5.26 5.96 3.57
CA PHE A 140 -4.28 6.27 4.61
C PHE A 140 -2.83 6.05 4.12
N ILE A 141 -2.58 4.95 3.41
CA ILE A 141 -1.29 4.66 2.78
C ILE A 141 -0.99 5.70 1.69
N ALA A 142 -1.93 5.93 0.76
CA ALA A 142 -1.74 6.86 -0.35
C ALA A 142 -1.35 8.26 0.12
N ARG A 143 -2.01 8.79 1.16
CA ARG A 143 -1.67 10.10 1.73
C ARG A 143 -0.24 10.15 2.30
N ARG A 144 0.23 9.06 2.90
CA ARG A 144 1.60 8.96 3.43
C ARG A 144 2.66 8.70 2.38
N VAL A 145 2.29 8.11 1.25
CA VAL A 145 3.18 7.97 0.10
C VAL A 145 3.27 9.30 -0.66
N GLY A 146 2.13 9.96 -0.91
CA GLY A 146 2.07 11.19 -1.69
C GLY A 146 2.80 12.37 -1.04
N ARG A 147 2.70 12.54 0.29
CA ARG A 147 3.32 13.66 1.01
C ARG A 147 4.85 13.78 0.81
N PRO A 148 5.67 12.75 1.11
CA PRO A 148 7.12 12.84 0.90
C PRO A 148 7.53 12.85 -0.57
N LEU A 149 6.71 12.30 -1.48
CA LEU A 149 6.99 12.27 -2.92
C LEU A 149 6.47 13.51 -3.66
N GLY A 150 5.75 14.42 -2.98
CA GLY A 150 5.14 15.59 -3.62
C GLY A 150 3.98 15.26 -4.58
N ILE A 151 3.37 14.07 -4.48
CA ILE A 151 2.31 13.62 -5.39
C ILE A 151 0.94 13.89 -4.77
N PRO A 152 0.02 14.59 -5.47
CA PRO A 152 -1.31 14.86 -4.95
C PRO A 152 -2.15 13.58 -4.82
N VAL A 153 -2.96 13.52 -3.75
CA VAL A 153 -3.86 12.39 -3.44
C VAL A 153 -5.30 12.93 -3.35
N PRO A 154 -5.95 13.21 -4.49
CA PRO A 154 -7.27 13.83 -4.47
C PRO A 154 -8.35 12.88 -3.93
N PRO A 155 -9.00 13.22 -2.80
CA PRO A 155 -10.03 12.36 -2.24
C PRO A 155 -11.30 12.37 -3.12
N GLY A 156 -11.92 11.20 -3.29
CA GLY A 156 -13.26 11.08 -3.88
C GLY A 156 -13.33 11.32 -5.39
N TRP A 157 -12.20 11.43 -6.09
CA TRP A 157 -12.19 11.47 -7.55
C TRP A 157 -12.67 10.16 -8.15
N VAL A 158 -12.27 9.03 -7.57
CA VAL A 158 -12.78 7.69 -7.91
C VAL A 158 -13.58 7.16 -6.73
N TYR A 159 -14.73 6.57 -7.02
CA TYR A 159 -15.63 6.02 -6.01
C TYR A 159 -16.18 4.67 -6.45
N LYS A 160 -16.58 3.87 -5.46
CA LYS A 160 -17.14 2.54 -5.67
C LYS A 160 -18.66 2.63 -5.68
N VAL A 161 -19.27 2.31 -6.82
CA VAL A 161 -20.72 2.53 -7.06
C VAL A 161 -21.60 1.45 -6.47
N ARG A 162 -21.08 0.22 -6.36
CA ARG A 162 -21.82 -0.92 -5.80
C ARG A 162 -20.95 -1.78 -4.90
N GLN A 163 -21.61 -2.54 -4.03
CA GLN A 163 -20.92 -3.60 -3.29
C GLN A 163 -20.50 -4.70 -4.26
N THR A 164 -19.40 -5.35 -3.90
CA THR A 164 -18.86 -6.51 -4.63
C THR A 164 -18.63 -7.61 -3.61
N GLU A 165 -18.78 -8.86 -4.03
CA GLU A 165 -18.45 -10.00 -3.19
C GLU A 165 -16.97 -9.99 -2.80
N ARG A 166 -16.61 -10.71 -1.73
CA ARG A 166 -15.22 -10.83 -1.30
C ARG A 166 -14.42 -11.55 -2.38
N GLN A 167 -13.39 -10.91 -2.91
CA GLN A 167 -12.59 -11.50 -3.99
C GLN A 167 -11.83 -12.77 -3.59
N SER A 168 -11.59 -12.98 -2.29
CA SER A 168 -10.90 -14.16 -1.76
C SER A 168 -11.65 -15.47 -2.03
N THR A 169 -12.98 -15.42 -2.22
CA THR A 169 -13.80 -16.60 -2.51
C THR A 169 -14.02 -16.84 -4.00
N LEU A 170 -13.46 -15.97 -4.86
CA LEU A 170 -13.73 -15.95 -6.30
C LEU A 170 -12.50 -16.36 -7.12
N ASN A 171 -12.73 -17.09 -8.21
CA ASN A 171 -11.71 -17.36 -9.22
C ASN A 171 -11.41 -16.11 -10.09
N ALA A 172 -10.39 -16.18 -10.95
CA ALA A 172 -9.96 -15.03 -11.74
C ALA A 172 -11.05 -14.42 -12.64
N ARG A 173 -11.86 -15.26 -13.30
CA ARG A 173 -12.96 -14.79 -14.17
C ARG A 173 -14.08 -14.14 -13.35
N GLU A 174 -14.41 -14.73 -12.21
CA GLU A 174 -15.38 -14.18 -11.27
C GLU A 174 -14.91 -12.87 -10.67
N ARG A 175 -13.64 -12.73 -10.30
CA ARG A 175 -13.08 -11.45 -9.84
C ARG A 175 -13.26 -10.35 -10.88
N GLN A 176 -12.97 -10.64 -12.14
CA GLN A 176 -13.14 -9.67 -13.23
C GLN A 176 -14.61 -9.25 -13.39
N ARG A 177 -15.55 -10.21 -13.41
CA ARG A 177 -16.99 -9.92 -13.48
C ARG A 177 -17.49 -9.17 -12.25
N ASN A 178 -17.04 -9.55 -11.07
CA ASN A 178 -17.41 -8.93 -9.80
C ASN A 178 -16.96 -7.46 -9.74
N LEU A 179 -15.81 -7.10 -10.34
CA LEU A 179 -15.32 -5.72 -10.40
C LEU A 179 -15.82 -4.90 -11.60
N ALA A 180 -16.38 -5.55 -12.62
CA ALA A 180 -16.89 -4.86 -13.80
C ALA A 180 -17.96 -3.82 -13.43
N GLY A 181 -17.74 -2.57 -13.85
CA GLY A 181 -18.62 -1.44 -13.53
C GLY A 181 -18.70 -1.08 -12.03
N ALA A 182 -17.82 -1.63 -11.18
CA ALA A 182 -17.87 -1.37 -9.74
C ALA A 182 -17.29 -0.01 -9.34
N PHE A 183 -16.51 0.62 -10.21
CA PHE A 183 -15.83 1.89 -9.96
C PHE A 183 -16.16 2.92 -11.03
N GLN A 184 -16.26 4.19 -10.63
CA GLN A 184 -16.45 5.33 -11.52
C GLN A 184 -15.56 6.50 -11.10
N SER A 185 -15.24 7.38 -12.05
CA SER A 185 -14.50 8.61 -11.80
C SER A 185 -15.41 9.83 -11.97
N LYS A 186 -15.36 10.78 -11.02
CA LYS A 186 -16.01 12.10 -11.11
C LYS A 186 -15.23 13.09 -11.96
N LYS A 187 -13.96 12.81 -12.22
CA LYS A 187 -13.04 13.69 -12.96
C LYS A 187 -12.47 12.95 -14.15
N ARG A 188 -12.21 13.68 -15.25
CA ARG A 188 -11.48 13.14 -16.39
C ARG A 188 -10.03 12.90 -15.99
N LEU A 189 -9.52 11.72 -16.35
CA LEU A 189 -8.15 11.30 -16.08
C LEU A 189 -7.32 11.17 -17.36
N ASP A 190 -7.90 11.53 -18.51
CA ASP A 190 -7.25 11.48 -19.81
C ASP A 190 -5.91 12.23 -19.80
N GLY A 191 -4.87 11.62 -20.37
CA GLY A 191 -3.52 12.21 -20.46
C GLY A 191 -2.73 12.25 -19.14
N LYS A 192 -3.30 11.80 -18.01
CA LYS A 192 -2.60 11.76 -16.71
C LYS A 192 -1.95 10.41 -16.46
N ARG A 193 -0.76 10.42 -15.87
CA ARG A 193 -0.13 9.24 -15.25
C ARG A 193 -0.70 9.08 -13.85
N VAL A 194 -1.50 8.04 -13.67
CA VAL A 194 -2.17 7.77 -12.40
C VAL A 194 -1.59 6.51 -11.77
N ALA A 195 -1.15 6.59 -10.51
CA ALA A 195 -0.86 5.39 -9.74
C ALA A 195 -2.01 5.08 -8.79
N VAL A 196 -2.42 3.82 -8.77
CA VAL A 196 -3.44 3.29 -7.86
C VAL A 196 -2.76 2.67 -6.65
N VAL A 197 -3.23 3.03 -5.45
CA VAL A 197 -2.74 2.47 -4.18
C VAL A 197 -3.79 1.51 -3.63
N ASP A 198 -3.38 0.28 -3.31
CA ASP A 198 -4.19 -0.80 -2.74
C ASP A 198 -3.49 -1.43 -1.52
N ASP A 199 -4.22 -2.22 -0.73
CA ASP A 199 -3.78 -2.80 0.55
C ASP A 199 -3.58 -4.32 0.59
#